data_AF-A0A7V4Y2V9-F1
#
_entry.id   AF-A0A7V4Y2V9-F1
#
_cell.length_a   1.000
_cell.length_b   1.000
_cell.length_c   1.000
_cell.angle_alpha   90.00
_cell.angle_beta   90.00
_cell.angle_gamma   90.00
#
_symmetry.space_group_name_H-M   'P 1'
#
loop_
_entity.id
_entity.type
_entity.pdbx_description
1 polymer ?
#
loop_
_entity_poly.entity_id
_entity_poly.type
_entity_poly.pdbx_seq_one_letter_code
_entity_poly.pdbx_strand_id
1 'polypeptide(L)'
;MAHWLFQEEHEMLRRSVRAWVEKEITPNVEEWEEKGEFPRELFTRAGELGFLGLTYPEEYGGSGEDFLAGAVFTEEMARCGS
;
A
#
# COMPACT_ATOMS: atom_id res chain seq x y z
N MET A 1 -6.25 -21.02 -1.59
CA MET A 1 -5.36 -21.73 -2.55
C MET A 1 -4.14 -20.85 -2.69
N ALA A 2 -2.97 -21.30 -2.23
CA ALA A 2 -1.74 -20.55 -2.48
C ALA A 2 -1.57 -20.47 -4.00
N HIS A 3 -1.71 -19.27 -4.56
CA HIS A 3 -1.40 -19.03 -5.95
C HIS A 3 0.13 -19.17 -6.05
N TRP A 4 0.62 -20.13 -6.85
CA TRP A 4 2.06 -20.47 -6.94
C TRP A 4 2.98 -19.26 -7.22
N LEU A 5 2.41 -18.16 -7.72
CA LEU A 5 3.07 -16.88 -7.91
C LEU A 5 3.34 -16.13 -6.59
N PHE A 6 2.41 -16.14 -5.63
CA PHE A 6 2.52 -15.38 -4.38
C PHE A 6 3.00 -16.25 -3.21
N GLN A 7 4.02 -15.78 -2.51
CA GLN A 7 4.59 -16.42 -1.32
C GLN A 7 3.93 -15.90 -0.03
N GLU A 8 4.33 -16.43 1.12
CA GLU A 8 3.75 -16.06 2.42
C GLU A 8 4.00 -14.57 2.75
N GLU A 9 5.16 -14.04 2.37
CA GLU A 9 5.55 -12.65 2.53
C GLU A 9 4.61 -11.72 1.73
N HIS A 10 4.24 -12.13 0.51
CA HIS A 10 3.27 -11.39 -0.32
C HIS A 10 1.89 -11.36 0.34
N GLU A 11 1.46 -12.47 0.96
CA GLU A 11 0.19 -12.53 1.68
C GLU A 11 0.23 -11.74 3.00
N MET A 12 1.38 -11.65 3.66
CA MET A 12 1.58 -10.78 4.81
C MET A 12 1.48 -9.31 4.42
N LEU A 13 2.19 -8.91 3.36
CA LEU A 13 2.09 -7.57 2.80
C LEU A 13 0.65 -7.24 2.40
N ARG A 14 -0.04 -8.16 1.73
CA ARG A 14 -1.45 -8.02 1.32
C ARG A 14 -2.34 -7.67 2.50
N ARG A 15 -2.21 -8.39 3.62
CA ARG A 15 -2.97 -8.11 4.85
C ARG A 15 -2.64 -6.74 5.44
N SER A 16 -1.36 -6.37 5.44
CA SER A 16 -0.90 -5.08 5.97
C SER A 16 -1.42 -3.90 5.16
N VAL A 17 -1.27 -3.94 3.82
CA VAL A 17 -1.75 -2.88 2.92
C VAL A 17 -3.27 -2.79 2.97
N ARG A 18 -3.98 -3.92 2.94
CA ARG A 18 -5.45 -3.93 3.08
C ARG A 18 -5.91 -3.27 4.36
N ALA A 19 -5.30 -3.63 5.50
CA ALA A 19 -5.68 -3.07 6.78
C ALA A 19 -5.43 -1.56 6.84
N TRP A 20 -4.36 -1.07 6.19
CA TRP A 20 -4.09 0.36 6.07
C TRP A 20 -5.13 1.05 5.18
N VAL A 21 -5.43 0.50 4.00
CA VAL A 21 -6.46 1.01 3.08
C VAL A 21 -7.82 1.10 3.77
N GLU A 22 -8.28 0.02 4.39
CA GLU A 22 -9.60 -0.05 5.04
C GLU A 22 -9.74 0.89 6.24
N LYS A 23 -8.66 1.12 6.99
CA LYS A 23 -8.70 1.91 8.24
C LYS A 23 -8.37 3.38 8.05
N GLU A 24 -7.43 3.69 7.16
CA GLU A 24 -6.84 5.03 7.06
C GLU A 24 -7.21 5.73 5.74
N ILE A 25 -7.59 5.00 4.69
CA ILE A 25 -7.91 5.58 3.36
C ILE A 25 -9.41 5.58 3.09
N THR A 26 -10.02 4.39 2.98
CA THR A 26 -11.41 4.21 2.53
C THR A 26 -12.44 5.10 3.27
N PRO A 27 -12.36 5.28 4.61
CA PRO A 27 -13.35 6.12 5.32
C PRO A 27 -13.35 7.60 4.92
N ASN A 28 -12.29 8.07 4.25
CA ASN A 28 -12.09 9.49 3.97
C ASN A 28 -12.16 9.81 2.46
N VAL A 29 -12.29 8.80 1.59
CA VAL A 29 -12.25 8.96 0.11
C VAL A 29 -13.28 9.98 -0.37
N GLU A 30 -14.55 9.84 0.03
CA GLU A 30 -15.63 10.75 -0.42
C GLU A 30 -15.32 12.22 -0.07
N GLU A 31 -14.80 12.48 1.13
CA GLU A 31 -14.43 13.82 1.58
C GLU A 31 -13.27 14.41 0.75
N TRP A 32 -12.25 13.59 0.47
CA TRP A 32 -11.09 13.99 -0.33
C TRP A 32 -11.46 14.26 -1.78
N GLU A 33 -12.34 13.44 -2.36
CA GLU A 33 -12.86 13.64 -3.71
C GLU A 33 -13.71 14.91 -3.81
N GLU A 34 -14.61 15.15 -2.86
CA GLU A 34 -15.43 16.37 -2.82
C GLU A 34 -14.56 17.64 -2.74
N LYS A 35 -13.46 17.57 -1.97
CA LYS A 35 -12.51 18.69 -1.83
C LYS A 35 -11.53 18.80 -3.00
N GLY A 36 -11.33 17.73 -3.76
CA GLY A 36 -10.26 17.65 -4.77
C GLY A 36 -8.85 17.70 -4.17
N GLU A 37 -8.69 17.25 -2.92
CA GLU A 37 -7.44 17.33 -2.17
C GLU A 37 -7.09 15.96 -1.57
N PHE A 38 -5.80 15.60 -1.62
CA PHE A 38 -5.29 14.38 -1.00
C PHE A 38 -4.35 14.74 0.16
N PRO A 39 -4.54 14.17 1.36
CA PRO A 39 -3.80 14.59 2.56
C PRO A 39 -2.32 14.24 2.46
N ARG A 40 -1.46 15.21 2.80
CA ARG A 40 0.00 15.03 2.78
C ARG A 40 0.49 14.07 3.86
N GLU A 41 -0.21 14.03 4.98
CA GLU A 41 0.05 13.17 6.12
C GLU A 41 -0.03 11.70 5.73
N LEU A 42 -0.88 11.35 4.75
CA LEU A 42 -1.02 9.98 4.28
C LEU A 42 0.23 9.48 3.54
N PHE A 43 0.96 10.36 2.84
CA PHE A 43 2.26 10.02 2.26
C PHE A 43 3.32 9.79 3.35
N THR A 44 3.33 10.65 4.38
CA THR A 44 4.25 10.47 5.52
C THR A 44 4.00 9.13 6.18
N ARG A 45 2.72 8.82 6.42
CA ARG A 45 2.25 7.56 6.98
C ARG A 45 2.61 6.34 6.11
N ALA A 46 2.42 6.43 4.81
CA ALA A 46 2.84 5.39 3.87
C ALA A 46 4.38 5.17 3.89
N GLY A 47 5.15 6.24 4.09
CA GLY A 47 6.60 6.16 4.28
C GLY A 47 7.00 5.45 5.57
N GLU A 48 6.35 5.77 6.70
CA GLU A 48 6.57 5.10 8.00
C GLU A 48 6.25 3.60 7.96
N LEU A 49 5.25 3.22 7.15
CA LEU A 49 4.86 1.83 6.93
C LEU A 49 5.77 1.10 5.91
N GLY A 50 6.71 1.80 5.27
CA GLY A 50 7.62 1.24 4.26
C GLY A 50 6.98 1.00 2.89
N PHE A 51 5.81 1.57 2.61
CA PHE A 51 5.06 1.31 1.38
C PHE A 51 5.52 2.17 0.19
N LEU A 52 6.02 3.39 0.42
CA LEU A 52 6.45 4.27 -0.67
C LEU A 52 7.75 3.80 -1.36
N GLY A 53 8.63 3.15 -0.60
CA GLY A 53 9.93 2.66 -1.08
C GLY A 53 9.96 1.15 -1.32
N LEU A 54 8.80 0.49 -1.43
CA LEU A 54 8.67 -0.96 -1.28
C LEU A 54 9.68 -1.77 -2.11
N THR A 55 9.81 -1.45 -3.39
CA THR A 55 10.69 -2.17 -4.34
C THR A 55 12.07 -1.53 -4.53
N TYR A 56 12.35 -0.42 -3.84
CA TYR A 56 13.65 0.24 -3.90
C TYR A 56 14.63 -0.40 -2.92
N PRO A 57 15.93 -0.45 -3.24
CA PRO A 57 16.96 -0.93 -2.31
C PRO A 57 17.00 -0.13 -1.00
N GLU A 58 17.39 -0.81 0.09
CA GLU A 58 17.53 -0.21 1.42
C GLU A 58 18.50 0.99 1.46
N GLU A 59 19.55 0.99 0.62
CA GLU A 59 20.52 2.10 0.54
C GLU A 59 19.87 3.44 0.10
N TYR A 60 18.69 3.39 -0.52
CA TYR A 60 17.90 4.56 -0.90
C TYR A 60 16.69 4.78 0.03
N GLY A 61 16.61 4.05 1.15
CA GLY A 61 15.50 4.10 2.09
C GLY A 61 14.28 3.28 1.69
N GLY A 62 14.43 2.33 0.76
CA GLY A 62 13.37 1.37 0.40
C GLY A 62 13.39 0.09 1.22
N SER A 63 12.46 -0.83 0.92
CA SER A 63 12.31 -2.10 1.64
C SER A 63 12.92 -3.29 0.89
N GLY A 64 13.40 -3.10 -0.33
CA GLY A 64 14.06 -4.13 -1.14
C GLY A 64 13.15 -5.28 -1.58
N GLU A 65 11.83 -5.11 -1.52
CA GLU A 65 10.86 -6.14 -1.90
C GLU A 65 10.83 -6.38 -3.41
N ASP A 66 10.27 -7.52 -3.81
CA ASP A 66 10.25 -7.92 -5.21
C ASP A 66 9.14 -7.23 -6.04
N PHE A 67 9.11 -7.54 -7.34
CA PHE A 67 8.10 -6.99 -8.25
C PHE A 67 6.67 -7.42 -7.89
N LEU A 68 6.49 -8.62 -7.34
CA LEU A 68 5.18 -9.16 -6.97
C LEU A 68 4.64 -8.47 -5.71
N ALA A 69 5.50 -8.07 -4.77
CA ALA A 69 5.13 -7.19 -3.68
C ALA A 69 4.58 -5.84 -4.19
N GLY A 70 5.20 -5.26 -5.21
CA GLY A 70 4.68 -4.06 -5.89
C GLY A 70 3.30 -4.29 -6.53
N ALA A 71 3.06 -5.46 -7.12
CA ALA A 71 1.75 -5.84 -7.65
C ALA A 71 0.71 -5.98 -6.54
N VAL A 72 1.05 -6.65 -5.43
CA VAL A 72 0.18 -6.77 -4.25
C VAL A 72 -0.21 -5.40 -3.70
N PHE A 73 0.76 -4.49 -3.54
CA PHE A 73 0.48 -3.14 -3.08
C PHE A 73 -0.52 -2.43 -3.99
N THR A 74 -0.31 -2.50 -5.30
CA THR A 74 -1.19 -1.88 -6.31
C THR A 74 -2.61 -2.47 -6.26
N GLU A 75 -2.74 -3.80 -6.18
CA GLU A 75 -4.04 -4.48 -6.08
C GLU A 75 -4.82 -4.06 -4.83
N GLU A 76 -4.16 -3.97 -3.68
CA GLU A 76 -4.83 -3.62 -2.43
C GLU A 76 -5.15 -2.13 -2.35
N MET A 77 -4.31 -1.25 -2.91
CA MET A 77 -4.61 0.18 -3.03
C MET A 77 -5.87 0.44 -3.85
N ALA A 78 -6.07 -0.29 -4.96
CA ALA A 78 -7.25 -0.14 -5.81
C ALA A 78 -8.58 -0.45 -5.10
N ARG A 79 -8.56 -1.07 -3.90
CA ARG A 79 -9.77 -1.39 -3.13
C ARG A 79 -10.45 -0.18 -2.50
N CYS A 80 -9.78 0.97 -2.39
CA CYS A 80 -10.42 2.17 -1.84
C CYS A 80 -11.51 2.74 -2.77
N GLY A 81 -11.50 2.38 -4.06
CA GLY A 81 -12.59 2.71 -5.00
C GLY A 81 -12.66 4.17 -5.42
N SER A 82 -11.54 4.90 -5.33
CA SER A 82 -11.35 6.28 -5.81
C SER A 82 -10.73 6.29 -7.21
#